data_AF-A0AAV8XC81-F1
#
_entry.id   AF-A0AAV8XC81-F1
#
_cell.length_a   1.000
_cell.length_b   1.000
_cell.length_c   1.000
_cell.angle_alpha   90.00
_cell.angle_beta   90.00
_cell.angle_gamma   90.00
#
_symmetry.space_group_name_H-M   'P 1'
#
loop_
_entity.id
_entity.type
_entity.pdbx_description
1 polymer ?
#
loop_
_entity_poly.entity_id
_entity_poly.type
_entity_poly.pdbx_seq_one_letter_code
_entity_poly.pdbx_strand_id
1 'polypeptide(L)'
;MNEQKVCKLCLKLSNDFQVIDKITREILEVLLLKINLSLKENNVICEGCGDSIYTFFEFKSMCLDSEDCMVPFMRTMNGMEVDIVEMAYFK
;
A
#
# COMPACT_ATOMS: atom_id res chain seq x y z
N MET A 1 23.36 -15.12 -20.63
CA MET A 1 23.47 -14.17 -19.50
C MET A 1 22.05 -13.78 -19.13
N ASN A 2 21.58 -14.13 -17.93
CA ASN A 2 20.28 -13.65 -17.46
C ASN A 2 20.37 -12.14 -17.25
N GLU A 3 19.41 -11.39 -17.78
CA GLU A 3 19.33 -9.95 -17.57
C GLU A 3 19.03 -9.69 -16.09
N GLN A 4 19.82 -8.83 -15.45
CA GLN A 4 19.61 -8.42 -14.07
C GLN A 4 19.03 -7.01 -14.03
N LYS A 5 18.00 -6.81 -13.21
CA LYS A 5 17.37 -5.50 -13.04
C LYS A 5 17.28 -5.13 -11.56
N VAL A 6 17.39 -3.83 -11.29
CA VAL A 6 17.23 -3.28 -9.94
C VAL A 6 15.75 -3.16 -9.62
N CYS A 7 15.29 -3.85 -8.59
CA CYS A 7 13.93 -3.72 -8.06
C CYS A 7 13.70 -2.30 -7.52
N LYS A 8 12.59 -1.66 -7.90
CA LYS A 8 12.24 -0.29 -7.46
C LYS A 8 11.85 -0.16 -5.99
N LEU A 9 11.51 -1.28 -5.34
CA LEU A 9 11.10 -1.29 -3.94
C LEU A 9 12.27 -1.54 -3.00
N CYS A 10 12.98 -2.65 -3.18
CA CYS A 10 14.08 -3.03 -2.28
C CYS A 10 15.47 -2.58 -2.76
N LEU A 11 15.58 -2.00 -3.97
CA LEU A 11 16.83 -1.53 -4.58
C LEU A 11 17.90 -2.62 -4.76
N LYS A 12 17.50 -3.90 -4.75
CA LYS A 12 18.39 -5.06 -5.01
C LYS A 12 18.30 -5.50 -6.47
N LEU A 13 19.39 -6.08 -6.97
CA LEU A 13 19.39 -6.79 -8.26
C LEU A 13 18.58 -8.08 -8.14
N SER A 14 17.77 -8.35 -9.16
CA SER A 14 17.02 -9.60 -9.30
C SER A 14 17.13 -10.11 -10.73
N ASN A 15 17.15 -11.44 -10.86
CA ASN A 15 16.93 -12.13 -12.13
C ASN A 15 15.42 -12.33 -12.39
N ASP A 16 14.64 -12.43 -11.31
CA ASP A 16 13.20 -12.66 -11.33
C ASP A 16 12.50 -11.34 -11.02
N PHE A 17 11.90 -10.75 -12.05
CA PHE A 17 11.28 -9.44 -11.96
C PHE A 17 10.04 -9.36 -12.85
N GLN A 18 9.09 -8.55 -12.41
CA GLN A 18 7.91 -8.19 -13.16
C GLN A 18 7.89 -6.69 -13.45
N VAL A 19 7.36 -6.34 -14.62
CA VAL A 19 7.19 -4.95 -15.03
C VAL A 19 6.13 -4.30 -14.15
N ILE A 20 6.37 -3.06 -13.72
CA ILE A 20 5.35 -2.27 -13.03
C ILE A 20 4.30 -1.82 -14.05
N ASP A 21 3.28 -2.66 -14.20
CA ASP A 21 2.12 -2.46 -15.05
C ASP A 21 1.11 -1.48 -14.41
N LYS A 22 -0.07 -1.32 -15.05
CA LYS A 22 -1.10 -0.40 -14.57
C LYS A 22 -1.67 -0.84 -13.21
N ILE A 23 -1.95 -2.13 -13.05
CA ILE A 23 -2.56 -2.69 -11.83
C ILE A 23 -1.60 -2.51 -10.65
N THR A 24 -0.33 -2.85 -10.85
CA THR A 24 0.73 -2.65 -9.85
C THR A 24 0.80 -1.18 -9.41
N ARG A 25 0.66 -0.23 -10.35
CA ARG A 25 0.66 1.21 -10.01
C ARG A 25 -0.54 1.61 -9.16
N GLU A 26 -1.73 1.14 -9.51
CA GLU A 26 -2.95 1.38 -8.74
C GLU A 26 -2.82 0.83 -7.32
N ILE A 27 -2.27 -0.39 -7.16
CA ILE A 27 -1.98 -0.97 -5.85
C ILE A 27 -1.00 -0.09 -5.06
N LEU A 28 0.09 0.35 -5.68
CA LEU A 28 1.06 1.23 -5.01
C LEU A 28 0.43 2.55 -4.54
N GLU A 29 -0.49 3.11 -5.34
CA GLU A 29 -1.26 4.32 -4.97
C GLU A 29 -2.21 4.06 -3.81
N VAL A 30 -2.97 2.96 -3.84
CA VAL A 30 -3.83 2.53 -2.72
C VAL A 30 -3.01 2.33 -1.45
N LEU A 31 -1.81 1.76 -1.57
CA LEU A 31 -0.89 1.55 -0.45
C LEU A 31 -0.12 2.82 -0.03
N LEU A 32 -0.31 3.95 -0.72
CA LEU A 32 0.38 5.21 -0.48
C LEU A 32 1.92 5.11 -0.59
N LEU A 33 2.41 4.15 -1.37
CA LEU A 33 3.83 3.94 -1.62
C LEU A 33 4.32 4.89 -2.71
N LYS A 34 4.98 5.97 -2.30
CA LYS A 34 5.53 6.99 -3.22
C LYS A 34 6.82 6.49 -3.89
N ILE A 35 6.69 5.83 -5.03
CA ILE A 35 7.82 5.37 -5.84
C ILE A 35 8.01 6.31 -7.04
N ASN A 36 9.26 6.73 -7.30
CA ASN A 36 9.57 7.48 -8.50
C ASN A 36 9.67 6.57 -9.72
N LEU A 37 8.69 6.68 -10.63
CA LEU A 37 8.58 5.93 -11.88
C LEU A 37 8.91 6.78 -13.13
N SER A 38 9.55 7.94 -12.97
CA SER A 38 9.85 8.86 -14.08
C SER A 38 10.80 8.28 -15.13
N LEU A 39 11.66 7.34 -14.74
CA LEU A 39 12.58 6.64 -15.64
C LEU A 39 11.82 5.55 -16.41
N LYS A 40 11.39 5.86 -17.63
CA LYS A 40 10.50 5.01 -18.46
C LYS A 40 11.03 3.60 -18.73
N GLU A 41 12.33 3.38 -18.77
CA GLU A 41 12.86 2.20 -19.46
C GLU A 41 13.06 0.95 -18.62
N ASN A 42 13.02 0.97 -17.27
CA ASN A 42 13.36 -0.22 -16.47
C ASN A 42 12.68 -0.25 -15.08
N ASN A 43 11.43 0.20 -15.01
CA ASN A 43 10.66 0.13 -13.77
C ASN A 43 10.15 -1.30 -13.53
N VAL A 44 10.91 -2.07 -12.77
CA VAL A 44 10.54 -3.43 -12.38
C VAL A 44 10.56 -3.59 -10.87
N ILE A 45 9.85 -4.61 -10.40
CA ILE A 45 9.90 -5.09 -9.02
C ILE A 45 10.29 -6.57 -9.05
N CYS A 46 11.10 -7.00 -8.10
CA CYS A 46 11.35 -8.42 -7.93
C CYS A 46 10.09 -9.13 -7.42
N GLU A 47 9.99 -10.43 -7.69
CA GLU A 47 8.83 -11.27 -7.31
C GLU A 47 8.47 -11.12 -5.82
N GLY A 48 9.45 -11.25 -4.91
CA GLY A 48 9.18 -11.12 -3.47
C GLY A 48 8.67 -9.74 -3.05
N CYS A 49 9.06 -8.66 -3.73
CA CYS A 49 8.45 -7.35 -3.49
C CYS A 49 7.05 -7.26 -4.09
N GLY A 50 6.80 -7.93 -5.23
CA GLY A 50 5.47 -8.13 -5.81
C GLY A 50 4.51 -8.81 -4.83
N ASP A 51 4.89 -9.99 -4.32
CA ASP A 51 4.06 -10.74 -3.38
C ASP A 51 3.75 -9.93 -2.11
N SER A 52 4.75 -9.17 -1.64
CA SER A 52 4.60 -8.30 -0.48
C SER A 52 3.58 -7.19 -0.72
N ILE A 53 3.58 -6.53 -1.88
CA ILE A 53 2.58 -5.49 -2.17
C ILE A 53 1.17 -6.07 -2.32
N TYR A 54 1.01 -7.26 -2.91
CA TYR A 54 -0.30 -7.91 -3.00
C TYR A 54 -0.84 -8.28 -1.62
N THR A 55 0.00 -8.90 -0.78
CA THR A 55 -0.37 -9.22 0.62
C THR A 55 -0.77 -7.96 1.40
N PHE A 56 -0.02 -6.88 1.24
CA PHE A 56 -0.31 -5.62 1.94
C PHE A 56 -1.59 -4.94 1.41
N PHE A 57 -1.88 -5.10 0.11
CA PHE A 57 -3.11 -4.62 -0.51
C PHE A 57 -4.34 -5.39 -0.02
N GLU A 58 -4.26 -6.72 0.05
CA GLU A 58 -5.31 -7.55 0.63
C GLU A 58 -5.57 -7.18 2.09
N PHE A 59 -4.51 -7.06 2.90
CA PHE A 59 -4.62 -6.62 4.29
C PHE A 59 -5.30 -5.26 4.41
N LYS A 60 -4.89 -4.28 3.60
CA LYS A 60 -5.50 -2.94 3.61
C LYS A 60 -6.97 -2.98 3.20
N SER A 61 -7.31 -3.77 2.18
CA SER A 61 -8.70 -3.93 1.72
C SER A 61 -9.57 -4.53 2.82
N MET A 62 -9.09 -5.56 3.51
CA MET A 62 -9.78 -6.14 4.67
C MET A 62 -9.98 -5.13 5.81
N CYS A 63 -9.01 -4.25 6.06
CA CYS A 63 -9.15 -3.19 7.05
C CYS A 63 -10.24 -2.19 6.66
N LEU A 64 -10.28 -1.76 5.39
CA LEU A 64 -11.29 -0.83 4.88
C LEU A 64 -12.70 -1.44 4.94
N ASP A 65 -12.86 -2.70 4.53
CA ASP A 65 -14.15 -3.41 4.63
C ASP A 65 -14.63 -3.49 6.08
N SER A 66 -13.71 -3.73 7.02
CA SER A 66 -14.01 -3.75 8.45
C SER A 66 -14.40 -2.36 8.98
N GLU A 67 -13.68 -1.31 8.57
CA GLU A 67 -13.98 0.08 8.92
C GLU A 67 -15.37 0.48 8.41
N ASP A 68 -15.70 0.18 7.16
CA ASP A 68 -17.00 0.45 6.55
C ASP A 68 -18.15 -0.25 7.30
N CYS A 69 -17.93 -1.47 7.77
CA CYS A 69 -18.89 -2.18 8.61
C CYS A 69 -19.06 -1.52 9.99
N MET A 70 -18.00 -0.97 10.58
CA MET A 70 -18.00 -0.39 11.92
C MET A 70 -18.48 1.07 11.95
N VAL A 71 -18.26 1.86 10.89
CA VAL A 71 -18.62 3.29 10.80
C VAL A 71 -20.08 3.58 11.17
N PRO A 72 -21.10 2.82 10.71
CA PRO A 72 -22.49 3.03 11.11
C PRO A 72 -22.71 2.84 12.62
N PHE A 73 -22.05 1.86 13.23
CA PHE A 73 -22.13 1.61 14.67
C PHE A 73 -21.40 2.69 15.46
N MET A 74 -20.21 3.13 14.99
CA MET A 74 -19.50 4.25 15.59
C MET A 74 -20.32 5.53 15.53
N ARG A 75 -21.00 5.83 14.42
CA ARG A 75 -21.92 6.98 14.32
C ARG A 75 -23.08 6.89 15.30
N THR A 76 -23.58 5.68 15.56
CA THR A 76 -24.67 5.45 16.52
C THR A 76 -24.18 5.58 17.97
N MET A 77 -22.95 5.15 18.26
CA MET A 77 -22.29 5.38 19.56
C MET A 77 -21.88 6.85 19.76
N ASN A 78 -21.47 7.54 18.70
CA ASN A 78 -21.09 8.97 18.69
C ASN A 78 -22.29 9.93 18.81
N GLY A 79 -23.53 9.43 18.98
CA GLY A 79 -24.58 10.19 19.66
C GLY A 79 -24.24 10.51 21.12
N MET A 80 -23.22 9.84 21.68
CA MET A 80 -22.38 10.33 22.77
C MET A 80 -21.08 10.83 22.15
N GLU A 81 -20.97 12.14 21.91
CA GLU A 81 -19.74 12.78 21.47
C GLU A 81 -18.62 12.47 22.49
N VAL A 82 -17.69 11.60 22.12
CA VAL A 82 -16.36 11.60 22.73
C VAL A 82 -15.41 12.08 21.66
N ASP A 83 -15.04 13.35 21.77
CA ASP A 83 -14.07 13.99 20.90
C ASP A 83 -12.68 13.43 21.18
N ILE A 84 -12.27 12.45 20.38
CA ILE A 84 -10.93 11.85 20.41
C ILE A 84 -9.83 12.85 20.04
N VAL A 85 -10.19 14.04 19.50
CA VAL A 85 -9.23 15.12 19.24
C VAL A 85 -8.81 15.80 20.55
N GLU A 86 -9.63 15.75 21.61
CA GLU A 86 -9.33 16.42 22.88
C GLU A 86 -8.28 15.67 23.73
N MET A 87 -8.07 14.36 23.51
CA MET A 87 -7.02 13.61 24.20
C MET A 87 -5.60 13.85 23.66
N ALA A 88 -5.45 14.41 22.46
CA ALA A 88 -4.14 14.77 21.91
C ALA A 88 -3.60 16.13 22.40
N TYR A 89 -4.43 16.91 23.11
CA TYR A 89 -4.05 18.23 23.65
C TYR A 89 -3.87 18.26 25.17
N PHE A 90 -4.13 17.15 25.88
CA PHE A 90 -3.68 17.02 27.26
C PHE A 90 -2.21 16.55 27.29
N LYS A 91 -1.34 17.55 27.45
CA LYS A 91 0.11 17.54 27.70
C LYS A 91 0.70 16.27 28.32
#